data_AF-A0A7S4RIQ3-F1
#
_entry.id   AF-A0A7S4RIQ3-F1
#
_cell.length_a   1.000
_cell.length_b   1.000
_cell.length_c   1.000
_cell.angle_alpha   90.00
_cell.angle_beta   90.00
_cell.angle_gamma   90.00
#
_symmetry.space_group_name_H-M   'P 1'
#
loop_
_entity.id
_entity.type
_entity.pdbx_description
1 polymer ?
#
loop_
_entity_poly.entity_id
_entity_poly.type
_entity_poly.pdbx_seq_one_letter_code
_entity_poly.pdbx_strand_id
1 'polypeptide(L)'
;MAGETFEGEVVREIHLKIDTRYATILITPKPDEINDTNMPRNLHNAAELFLRAGLVENAQRVKETTDALFDIYANNPDGKTNVRIGNGCVCWSCGHCGLPKDSPNGEYTNSNVVADKKKSKVPGPCGQCGEVDQVNYLVVTRKDEFTKKGVTNLPWIETPPLSEEEKKKKKEAALEAKRKEIEANVKKALEERAKADAQEDQV
;
A
#
# COMPACT_ATOMS: atom_id res chain seq x y z
N MET A 1 21.14 2.58 8.46
CA MET A 1 20.62 3.48 9.51
C MET A 1 20.54 2.68 10.79
N ALA A 2 21.41 2.95 11.76
CA ALA A 2 21.42 2.28 13.06
C ALA A 2 20.29 2.89 13.90
N GLY A 3 19.31 2.08 14.33
CA GLY A 3 18.23 2.53 15.21
C GLY A 3 18.72 2.61 16.66
N GLU A 4 18.23 3.60 17.40
CA GLU A 4 18.50 3.71 18.83
C GLU A 4 17.73 2.62 19.60
N THR A 5 18.39 2.00 20.57
CA THR A 5 17.76 1.01 21.45
C THR A 5 17.30 1.69 22.72
N PHE A 6 15.98 1.71 22.97
CA PHE A 6 15.40 2.07 24.25
C PHE A 6 14.85 0.78 24.87
N GLU A 7 15.30 0.43 26.08
CA GLU A 7 14.84 -0.77 26.83
C GLU A 7 15.00 -2.13 26.10
N GLY A 8 15.90 -2.23 25.12
CA GLY A 8 16.11 -3.48 24.36
C GLY A 8 15.17 -3.66 23.17
N GLU A 9 14.22 -2.75 22.96
CA GLU A 9 13.49 -2.64 21.70
C GLU A 9 14.24 -1.73 20.72
N VAL A 10 14.37 -2.19 19.47
CA VAL A 10 14.95 -1.39 18.39
C VAL A 10 13.90 -0.37 17.97
N VAL A 11 13.99 0.84 18.52
CA VAL A 11 13.13 1.95 18.11
C VAL A 11 13.57 2.41 16.73
N ARG A 12 12.80 2.05 15.71
CA ARG A 12 13.00 2.58 14.37
C ARG A 12 12.22 3.87 14.26
N GLU A 13 12.91 4.97 13.98
CA GLU A 13 12.26 6.21 13.59
C GLU A 13 11.65 6.02 12.19
N ILE A 14 10.34 5.80 12.15
CA ILE A 14 9.59 5.61 10.90
C ILE A 14 8.99 6.94 10.49
N HIS A 15 9.59 7.59 9.49
CA HIS A 15 9.01 8.77 8.85
C HIS A 15 7.99 8.34 7.78
N LEU A 16 6.72 8.25 8.16
CA LEU A 16 5.64 7.92 7.24
C LEU A 16 5.03 9.19 6.62
N LYS A 17 5.29 9.43 5.33
CA LYS A 17 4.66 10.51 4.57
C LYS A 17 3.48 9.98 3.76
N ILE A 18 2.27 10.33 4.19
CA ILE A 18 1.01 10.03 3.49
C ILE A 18 0.74 11.12 2.45
N ASP A 19 0.48 10.71 1.21
CA ASP A 19 0.18 11.64 0.12
C ASP A 19 -1.25 12.19 0.28
N THR A 20 -1.42 13.49 0.05
CA THR A 20 -2.74 14.16 0.02
C THR A 20 -3.68 13.58 -1.04
N ARG A 21 -3.13 12.98 -2.12
CA ARG A 21 -3.92 12.29 -3.15
C ARG A 21 -4.74 11.13 -2.61
N TYR A 22 -4.43 10.61 -1.43
CA TYR A 22 -5.19 9.51 -0.82
C TYR A 22 -6.63 9.95 -0.52
N ALA A 23 -6.86 11.25 -0.35
CA ALA A 23 -8.19 11.81 -0.16
C ALA A 23 -9.12 11.64 -1.38
N THR A 24 -8.57 11.35 -2.58
CA THR A 24 -9.37 11.11 -3.79
C THR A 24 -9.90 9.67 -3.86
N ILE A 25 -9.44 8.79 -2.98
CA ILE A 25 -9.91 7.40 -2.87
C ILE A 25 -10.87 7.32 -1.70
N LEU A 26 -12.16 7.32 -2.02
CA LEU A 26 -13.24 7.34 -1.04
C LEU A 26 -13.50 5.93 -0.51
N ILE A 27 -13.89 5.86 0.76
CA ILE A 27 -14.33 4.62 1.39
C ILE A 27 -15.85 4.57 1.31
N THR A 28 -16.39 3.42 0.90
CA THR A 28 -17.84 3.18 0.88
C THR A 28 -18.26 2.46 2.16
N PRO A 29 -19.03 3.11 3.05
CA PRO A 29 -19.57 2.45 4.24
C PRO A 29 -20.52 1.32 3.86
N LYS A 30 -20.55 0.26 4.66
CA LYS A 30 -21.56 -0.79 4.55
C LYS A 30 -22.94 -0.26 4.98
N PRO A 31 -24.04 -0.95 4.65
CA PRO A 31 -25.39 -0.51 5.01
C PRO A 31 -25.60 -0.21 6.51
N ASP A 32 -24.94 -0.94 7.39
CA ASP A 32 -24.94 -0.77 8.84
C ASP A 32 -24.01 0.35 9.34
N GLU A 33 -23.06 0.81 8.52
CA GLU A 33 -22.06 1.83 8.84
C GLU A 33 -22.41 3.22 8.25
N ILE A 34 -23.47 3.35 7.44
CA ILE A 34 -23.83 4.59 6.73
C ILE A 34 -23.97 5.80 7.67
N ASN A 35 -24.47 5.57 8.88
CA ASN A 35 -24.71 6.62 9.88
C ASN A 35 -23.58 6.71 10.91
N ASP A 36 -22.50 5.94 10.77
CA ASP A 36 -21.36 6.03 11.67
C ASP A 36 -20.58 7.32 11.37
N THR A 37 -20.56 8.21 12.35
CA THR A 37 -19.85 9.50 12.27
C THR A 37 -18.34 9.30 12.27
N ASN A 38 -17.85 8.20 12.85
CA ASN A 38 -16.43 7.89 12.97
C ASN A 38 -15.88 7.11 11.78
N MET A 39 -16.72 6.70 10.82
CA MET A 39 -16.26 5.98 9.64
C MET A 39 -15.35 6.88 8.78
N PRO A 40 -14.09 6.49 8.50
CA PRO A 40 -13.21 7.27 7.64
C PRO A 40 -13.81 7.44 6.24
N ARG A 41 -13.76 8.67 5.73
CA ARG A 41 -14.40 9.02 4.45
C ARG A 41 -13.54 8.69 3.22
N ASN A 42 -12.23 8.55 3.42
CA ASN A 42 -11.24 8.30 2.38
C ASN A 42 -9.98 7.64 2.97
N LEU A 43 -9.06 7.19 2.11
CA LEU A 43 -7.85 6.50 2.55
C LEU A 43 -6.87 7.38 3.34
N HIS A 44 -6.92 8.70 3.17
CA HIS A 44 -6.11 9.61 3.99
C HIS A 44 -6.56 9.56 5.45
N ASN A 45 -7.87 9.67 5.70
CA ASN A 45 -8.46 9.52 7.03
C ASN A 45 -8.22 8.12 7.61
N ALA A 46 -8.27 7.06 6.79
CA ALA A 46 -7.98 5.70 7.25
C ALA A 46 -6.51 5.52 7.68
N ALA A 47 -5.56 6.06 6.91
CA ALA A 47 -4.15 6.04 7.28
C ALA A 47 -3.90 6.79 8.60
N GLU A 48 -4.52 7.95 8.77
CA GLU A 48 -4.46 8.71 10.02
C GLU A 48 -5.07 7.92 11.19
N LEU A 49 -6.21 7.26 11.00
CA LEU A 49 -6.84 6.42 12.01
C LEU A 49 -5.89 5.28 12.46
N PHE A 50 -5.25 4.59 11.52
CA PHE A 50 -4.28 3.54 11.85
C PHE A 50 -3.11 4.07 12.67
N LEU A 51 -2.58 5.25 12.31
CA LEU A 51 -1.50 5.88 13.07
C LEU A 51 -1.94 6.25 14.49
N ARG A 52 -3.12 6.88 14.64
CA ARG A 52 -3.68 7.27 15.94
C ARG A 52 -4.00 6.06 16.83
N ALA A 53 -4.34 4.92 16.22
CA ALA A 53 -4.60 3.67 16.93
C ALA A 53 -3.33 2.86 17.25
N GLY A 54 -2.13 3.35 16.89
CA GLY A 54 -0.86 2.62 17.08
C GLY A 54 -0.66 1.46 16.10
N LEU A 55 -1.49 1.32 15.06
CA LEU A 55 -1.41 0.27 14.04
C LEU A 55 -0.48 0.72 12.90
N VAL A 56 0.78 0.99 13.23
CA VAL A 56 1.78 1.57 12.31
C VAL A 56 1.99 0.68 11.06
N GLU A 57 2.01 -0.64 11.23
CA GLU A 57 2.15 -1.57 10.11
C GLU A 57 0.97 -1.49 9.13
N ASN A 58 -0.24 -1.26 9.64
CA ASN A 58 -1.42 -1.11 8.80
C ASN A 58 -1.33 0.19 8.00
N ALA A 59 -0.91 1.30 8.64
CA ALA A 59 -0.68 2.57 7.95
C ALA A 59 0.40 2.46 6.86
N GLN A 60 1.50 1.76 7.15
CA GLN A 60 2.54 1.49 6.16
C GLN A 60 2.01 0.65 5.00
N ARG A 61 1.19 -0.36 5.27
CA ARG A 61 0.61 -1.21 4.23
C ARG A 61 -0.38 -0.45 3.35
N VAL A 62 -1.21 0.43 3.93
CA VAL A 62 -2.08 1.35 3.16
C VAL A 62 -1.22 2.19 2.23
N LYS A 63 -0.10 2.73 2.73
CA LYS A 63 0.81 3.52 1.93
C LYS A 63 1.39 2.73 0.76
N GLU A 64 1.98 1.57 1.04
CA GLU A 64 2.62 0.73 0.03
C GLU A 64 1.64 0.33 -1.10
N THR A 65 0.43 -0.10 -0.75
CA THR A 65 -0.52 -0.57 -1.77
C THR A 65 -1.20 0.57 -2.53
N THR A 66 -1.40 1.72 -1.89
CA THR A 66 -1.98 2.90 -2.54
C THR A 66 -0.97 3.61 -3.43
N ASP A 67 0.31 3.68 -3.04
CA ASP A 67 1.37 4.21 -3.89
C ASP A 67 1.55 3.31 -5.12
N ALA A 68 1.50 1.99 -4.97
CA ALA A 68 1.53 1.07 -6.10
C ALA A 68 0.39 1.33 -7.10
N LEU A 69 -0.82 1.63 -6.64
CA LEU A 69 -1.94 2.03 -7.50
C LEU A 69 -1.58 3.30 -8.29
N PHE A 70 -1.08 4.35 -7.62
CA PHE A 70 -0.72 5.60 -8.29
C PHE A 70 0.43 5.43 -9.28
N ASP A 71 1.41 4.58 -8.96
CA ASP A 71 2.50 4.26 -9.87
C ASP A 71 1.99 3.58 -11.14
N ILE A 72 1.00 2.69 -11.04
CA ILE A 72 0.39 2.07 -12.23
C ILE A 72 -0.33 3.13 -13.08
N TYR A 73 -1.12 4.01 -12.47
CA TYR A 73 -1.80 5.09 -13.20
C TYR A 73 -0.83 6.09 -13.85
N ALA A 74 0.30 6.38 -13.20
CA ALA A 74 1.30 7.30 -13.72
C ALA A 74 2.12 6.69 -14.87
N ASN A 75 2.45 5.40 -14.79
CA ASN A 75 3.45 4.79 -15.67
C ASN A 75 2.90 4.07 -16.90
N ASN A 76 1.64 3.61 -16.93
CA ASN A 76 0.94 3.18 -18.16
C ASN A 76 -0.42 2.51 -17.85
N PRO A 77 -1.56 3.17 -18.15
CA PRO A 77 -2.87 2.51 -18.19
C PRO A 77 -3.15 1.78 -19.52
N ASP A 78 -2.22 1.82 -20.48
CA ASP A 78 -2.36 1.48 -21.91
C ASP A 78 -2.67 -0.01 -22.25
N GLY A 79 -2.98 -0.84 -21.26
CA GLY A 79 -3.47 -2.21 -21.46
C GLY A 79 -2.45 -3.23 -22.00
N LYS A 80 -1.17 -2.86 -22.15
CA LYS A 80 -0.09 -3.79 -22.52
C LYS A 80 0.45 -4.58 -21.33
N THR A 81 0.35 -4.00 -20.14
CA THR A 81 0.66 -4.65 -18.87
C THR A 81 -0.54 -5.51 -18.47
N ASN A 82 -0.30 -6.80 -18.17
CA ASN A 82 -1.29 -7.64 -17.50
C ASN A 82 -1.59 -6.98 -16.16
N VAL A 83 -2.70 -6.26 -16.04
CA VAL A 83 -3.19 -5.66 -14.80
C VAL A 83 -4.51 -6.31 -14.42
N ARG A 84 -4.74 -6.47 -13.11
CA ARG A 84 -6.05 -6.83 -12.59
C ARG A 84 -6.86 -5.57 -12.39
N ILE A 85 -8.13 -5.61 -12.77
CA ILE A 85 -9.04 -4.47 -12.71
C ILE A 85 -10.29 -4.90 -11.95
N GLY A 86 -10.76 -4.06 -11.02
CA GLY A 86 -12.00 -4.32 -10.28
C GLY A 86 -12.34 -3.25 -9.24
N ASN A 87 -13.21 -3.62 -8.30
CA ASN A 87 -13.55 -2.79 -7.15
C ASN A 87 -12.56 -3.05 -6.02
N GLY A 88 -11.75 -2.05 -5.69
CA GLY A 88 -10.80 -2.14 -4.57
C GLY A 88 -11.51 -2.15 -3.22
N CYS A 89 -10.84 -2.64 -2.20
CA CYS A 89 -11.31 -2.63 -0.82
C CYS A 89 -10.16 -2.29 0.15
N VAL A 90 -10.50 -1.70 1.30
CA VAL A 90 -9.60 -1.53 2.44
C VAL A 90 -9.96 -2.55 3.51
N CYS A 91 -8.95 -3.22 4.06
CA CYS A 91 -9.10 -4.12 5.20
C CYS A 91 -8.65 -3.41 6.48
N TRP A 92 -9.51 -3.34 7.48
CA TRP A 92 -9.19 -2.69 8.77
C TRP A 92 -8.30 -3.56 9.66
N SER A 93 -8.38 -4.89 9.52
CA SER A 93 -7.54 -5.82 10.29
C SER A 93 -6.06 -5.72 9.92
N CYS A 94 -5.73 -5.55 8.63
CA CYS A 94 -4.34 -5.53 8.16
C CYS A 94 -3.93 -4.28 7.37
N GLY A 95 -4.80 -3.30 7.11
CA GLY A 95 -4.45 -2.09 6.34
C GLY A 95 -4.14 -2.33 4.86
N HIS A 96 -4.38 -3.53 4.32
CA HIS A 96 -4.23 -3.77 2.88
C HIS A 96 -5.34 -3.04 2.11
N CYS A 97 -4.96 -2.22 1.14
CA CYS A 97 -5.88 -1.67 0.15
C CYS A 97 -5.65 -2.37 -1.18
N GLY A 98 -6.66 -3.05 -1.71
CA GLY A 98 -6.48 -3.85 -2.92
C GLY A 98 -7.73 -4.56 -3.44
N LEU A 99 -7.58 -5.41 -4.46
CA LEU A 99 -8.67 -6.25 -4.95
C LEU A 99 -8.96 -7.39 -3.97
N PRO A 100 -10.24 -7.70 -3.70
CA PRO A 100 -10.62 -8.89 -2.95
C PRO A 100 -10.03 -10.17 -3.56
N LYS A 101 -9.74 -11.17 -2.71
CA LYS A 101 -9.06 -12.43 -3.10
C LYS A 101 -9.75 -13.14 -4.26
N ASP A 102 -11.08 -13.19 -4.21
CA ASP A 102 -11.92 -13.88 -5.19
C ASP A 102 -12.60 -12.91 -6.16
N SER A 103 -12.06 -11.69 -6.31
CA SER A 103 -12.61 -10.72 -7.26
C SER A 103 -12.38 -11.21 -8.69
N PRO A 104 -13.46 -11.44 -9.48
CA PRO A 104 -13.32 -11.78 -10.89
C PRO A 104 -12.59 -10.64 -11.61
N ASN A 105 -11.60 -11.00 -12.43
CA ASN A 105 -10.79 -10.02 -13.15
C ASN A 105 -11.65 -9.32 -14.22
N GLY A 106 -11.69 -7.99 -14.20
CA GLY A 106 -12.40 -7.19 -15.20
C GLY A 106 -13.87 -6.90 -14.86
N GLU A 107 -14.41 -7.40 -13.75
CA GLU A 107 -15.73 -6.98 -13.28
C GLU A 107 -15.60 -5.72 -12.41
N TYR A 108 -15.68 -4.56 -13.07
CA TYR A 108 -15.80 -3.26 -12.42
C TYR A 108 -17.22 -2.74 -12.57
N THR A 109 -17.90 -2.53 -11.45
CA THR A 109 -19.21 -1.89 -11.45
C THR A 109 -19.01 -0.40 -11.26
N ASN A 110 -19.16 0.36 -12.35
CA ASN A 110 -19.13 1.83 -12.32
C ASN A 110 -20.33 2.44 -11.56
N SER A 111 -21.21 1.59 -11.00
CA SER A 111 -22.23 2.03 -10.08
C SER A 111 -21.55 2.52 -8.81
N ASN A 112 -21.84 3.76 -8.44
CA ASN A 112 -21.77 4.16 -7.04
C ASN A 112 -22.59 3.13 -6.26
N VAL A 113 -21.93 2.09 -5.70
CA VAL A 113 -22.59 0.95 -5.01
C VAL A 113 -23.43 1.45 -3.82
N VAL A 114 -23.26 2.71 -3.44
CA VAL A 114 -24.08 3.48 -2.51
C VAL A 114 -25.55 3.66 -2.97
N ALA A 115 -25.86 3.58 -4.27
CA ALA A 115 -27.17 4.03 -4.77
C ALA A 115 -28.30 2.98 -4.67
N ASP A 116 -28.00 1.68 -4.76
CA ASP A 116 -29.03 0.64 -4.66
C ASP A 116 -29.00 -0.02 -3.27
N LYS A 117 -29.66 0.65 -2.31
CA LYS A 117 -29.89 0.19 -0.92
C LYS A 117 -30.40 -1.25 -0.79
N LYS A 118 -30.91 -1.86 -1.87
CA LYS A 118 -31.51 -3.20 -1.86
C LYS A 118 -30.53 -4.34 -2.14
N LYS A 119 -29.32 -4.07 -2.65
CA LYS A 119 -28.31 -5.11 -2.97
C LYS A 119 -26.87 -4.59 -2.87
N SER A 120 -26.55 -3.83 -1.82
CA SER A 120 -25.14 -3.51 -1.51
C SER A 120 -24.40 -4.82 -1.31
N LYS A 121 -23.62 -5.26 -2.32
CA LYS A 121 -22.73 -6.40 -2.15
C LYS A 121 -21.74 -6.02 -1.06
N VAL A 122 -21.50 -6.93 -0.12
CA VAL A 122 -20.40 -6.81 0.83
C VAL A 122 -19.10 -7.05 0.04
N PRO A 123 -18.01 -6.32 0.30
CA PRO A 123 -16.73 -6.66 -0.29
C PRO A 123 -16.36 -8.11 0.01
N GLY A 124 -15.75 -8.77 -0.98
CA GLY A 124 -15.21 -10.11 -0.79
C GLY A 124 -14.03 -10.11 0.22
N PRO A 125 -13.49 -11.29 0.55
CA PRO A 125 -12.38 -11.42 1.49
C PRO A 125 -11.18 -10.58 1.06
N CYS A 126 -10.49 -9.97 2.02
CA CYS A 126 -9.26 -9.21 1.83
C CYS A 126 -8.24 -10.03 1.01
N GLY A 127 -7.69 -9.45 -0.04
CA GLY A 127 -6.70 -10.09 -0.91
C GLY A 127 -5.43 -10.55 -0.20
N GLN A 128 -5.08 -9.93 0.94
CA GLN A 128 -3.87 -10.23 1.70
C GLN A 128 -4.10 -11.24 2.84
N CYS A 129 -5.04 -10.97 3.75
CA CYS A 129 -5.21 -11.75 4.98
C CYS A 129 -6.46 -12.65 4.96
N GLY A 130 -7.36 -12.49 4.00
CA GLY A 130 -8.62 -13.25 3.93
C GLY A 130 -9.73 -12.77 4.87
N GLU A 131 -9.52 -11.69 5.64
CA GLU A 131 -10.55 -11.05 6.46
C GLU A 131 -11.81 -10.75 5.64
N VAL A 132 -12.99 -10.96 6.22
CA VAL A 132 -14.29 -10.80 5.53
C VAL A 132 -15.11 -9.70 6.19
N ASP A 133 -15.05 -9.60 7.51
CA ASP A 133 -15.97 -8.77 8.27
C ASP A 133 -15.50 -7.33 8.38
N GLN A 134 -14.19 -7.10 8.39
CA GLN A 134 -13.61 -5.76 8.59
C GLN A 134 -13.02 -5.23 7.28
N VAL A 135 -13.85 -5.21 6.23
CA VAL A 135 -13.47 -4.78 4.87
C VAL A 135 -14.52 -3.84 4.28
N ASN A 136 -14.09 -2.74 3.65
CA ASN A 136 -14.95 -1.77 2.95
C ASN A 136 -14.51 -1.57 1.51
N TYR A 137 -15.45 -1.31 0.60
CA TYR A 137 -15.12 -0.96 -0.79
C TYR A 137 -14.48 0.42 -0.89
N LEU A 138 -13.65 0.58 -1.91
CA LEU A 138 -12.98 1.83 -2.29
C LEU A 138 -13.51 2.33 -3.62
N VAL A 139 -13.62 3.65 -3.74
CA VAL A 139 -13.99 4.35 -4.98
C VAL A 139 -12.89 5.34 -5.30
N VAL A 140 -12.14 5.08 -6.39
CA VAL A 140 -11.13 6.00 -6.88
C VAL A 140 -11.84 7.08 -7.69
N THR A 141 -11.72 8.34 -7.24
CA THR A 141 -12.32 9.49 -7.95
C THR A 141 -11.24 10.34 -8.58
N ARG A 142 -11.51 10.83 -9.80
CA ARG A 142 -10.68 11.83 -10.48
C ARG A 142 -11.57 13.00 -10.88
N LYS A 143 -11.15 14.21 -10.54
CA LYS A 143 -11.79 15.42 -11.09
C LYS A 143 -11.52 15.46 -12.58
N ASP A 144 -12.58 15.49 -13.37
CA ASP A 144 -12.51 15.45 -14.82
C ASP A 144 -13.22 16.68 -15.38
N GLU A 145 -12.44 17.63 -15.87
CA GLU A 145 -12.93 18.90 -16.40
C GLU A 145 -13.77 18.73 -17.67
N PHE A 146 -13.66 17.58 -18.35
CA PHE A 146 -14.36 17.30 -19.61
C PHE A 146 -15.74 16.67 -19.41
N THR A 147 -16.04 16.17 -18.22
CA THR A 147 -17.35 15.58 -17.92
C THR A 147 -18.30 16.63 -17.33
N LYS A 148 -19.56 16.66 -17.78
CA LYS A 148 -20.60 17.57 -17.22
C LYS A 148 -20.83 17.40 -15.71
N LYS A 149 -20.38 16.28 -15.12
CA LYS A 149 -20.46 15.99 -13.69
C LYS A 149 -19.19 16.35 -12.91
N GLY A 150 -18.09 16.70 -13.58
CA GLY A 150 -16.83 17.12 -12.98
C GLY A 150 -16.02 16.04 -12.25
N VAL A 151 -16.54 14.82 -12.13
CA VAL A 151 -15.90 13.70 -11.42
C VAL A 151 -16.13 12.40 -12.18
N THR A 152 -15.03 11.68 -12.43
CA THR A 152 -15.01 10.36 -13.05
C THR A 152 -14.55 9.33 -12.01
N ASN A 153 -15.29 8.22 -11.90
CA ASN A 153 -14.86 7.08 -11.10
C ASN A 153 -13.93 6.20 -11.92
N LEU A 154 -12.83 5.77 -11.31
CA LEU A 154 -11.85 4.89 -11.91
C LEU A 154 -11.86 3.52 -11.20
N PRO A 155 -11.56 2.43 -11.91
CA PRO A 155 -11.45 1.12 -11.30
C PRO A 155 -10.16 1.02 -10.49
N TRP A 156 -10.16 0.22 -9.42
CA TRP A 156 -8.92 -0.16 -8.76
C TRP A 156 -8.12 -1.08 -9.69
N ILE A 157 -6.82 -0.82 -9.81
CA ILE A 157 -5.91 -1.57 -10.67
C ILE A 157 -4.70 -2.07 -9.89
N GLU A 158 -4.29 -3.30 -10.17
CA GLU A 158 -3.14 -3.93 -9.52
C GLU A 158 -2.30 -4.69 -10.51
N THR A 159 -1.00 -4.75 -10.27
CA THR A 159 -0.16 -5.76 -10.91
C THR A 159 -0.53 -7.14 -10.38
N PRO A 160 -0.72 -8.15 -11.25
CA PRO A 160 -0.95 -9.51 -10.82
C PRO A 160 0.20 -9.98 -9.92
N PRO A 161 -0.09 -10.87 -8.96
CA PRO A 161 0.97 -11.46 -8.17
C PRO A 161 1.98 -12.12 -9.12
N LEU A 162 3.26 -11.78 -8.93
CA LEU A 162 4.35 -12.41 -9.67
C LEU A 162 4.25 -13.93 -9.52
N SER A 163 4.58 -14.66 -10.59
CA SER A 163 4.71 -16.11 -10.51
C SER A 163 5.77 -16.50 -9.47
N GLU A 164 5.69 -17.72 -8.92
CA GLU A 164 6.68 -18.19 -7.93
C GLU A 164 8.12 -18.15 -8.46
N GLU A 165 8.31 -18.38 -9.76
CA GLU A 165 9.61 -18.24 -10.43
C GLU A 165 10.10 -16.79 -10.47
N GLU A 166 9.22 -15.84 -10.82
CA GLU A 166 9.55 -14.41 -10.81
C GLU A 166 9.79 -13.87 -9.39
N LYS A 167 9.03 -14.34 -8.40
CA LYS A 167 9.27 -14.04 -6.98
C LYS A 167 10.64 -14.56 -6.54
N LYS A 168 11.00 -15.78 -6.92
CA LYS A 168 12.31 -16.37 -6.60
C LYS A 168 13.43 -15.56 -7.24
N LYS A 169 13.30 -15.22 -8.53
CA LYS A 169 14.29 -14.41 -9.26
C LYS A 169 14.46 -13.01 -8.66
N LYS A 170 13.37 -12.33 -8.28
CA LYS A 170 13.45 -11.03 -7.58
C LYS A 170 14.10 -11.15 -6.20
N LYS A 171 13.77 -12.21 -5.44
CA LYS A 171 14.39 -12.46 -4.14
C LYS A 171 15.89 -12.72 -4.27
N GLU A 172 16.31 -13.55 -5.22
CA GLU A 172 17.72 -13.82 -5.50
C GLU A 172 18.47 -12.54 -5.91
N ALA A 173 17.90 -11.74 -6.82
CA ALA A 173 18.49 -10.47 -7.23
C ALA A 173 18.63 -9.47 -6.07
N ALA A 174 17.60 -9.37 -5.21
CA ALA A 174 17.66 -8.50 -4.03
C ALA A 174 18.69 -8.99 -2.99
N LEU A 175 18.83 -10.31 -2.84
CA LEU A 175 19.79 -10.91 -1.92
C LEU A 175 21.22 -10.73 -2.43
N GLU A 176 21.45 -10.82 -3.73
CA GLU A 176 22.73 -10.52 -4.35
C GLU A 176 23.10 -9.04 -4.27
N ALA A 177 22.13 -8.14 -4.48
CA ALA A 177 22.35 -6.70 -4.27
C ALA A 177 22.74 -6.39 -2.82
N LYS A 178 22.05 -6.99 -1.83
CA LYS A 178 22.42 -6.85 -0.41
C LYS A 178 23.80 -7.43 -0.10
N ARG A 179 24.20 -8.55 -0.71
CA ARG A 179 25.55 -9.11 -0.53
C ARG A 179 26.62 -8.13 -1.04
N LYS A 180 26.42 -7.56 -2.23
CA LYS A 180 27.34 -6.56 -2.81
C LYS A 180 27.46 -5.30 -1.94
N GLU A 181 26.35 -4.83 -1.38
CA GLU A 181 26.34 -3.69 -0.46
C GLU A 181 27.11 -4.00 0.84
N ILE A 182 26.91 -5.19 1.42
CA ILE A 182 27.62 -5.63 2.63
C ILE A 182 29.12 -5.77 2.35
N GLU A 183 29.52 -6.40 1.24
CA GLU A 183 30.93 -6.54 0.86
C GLU A 183 31.62 -5.19 0.68
N ALA A 184 30.95 -4.22 0.04
CA ALA A 184 31.46 -2.86 -0.10
C ALA A 184 31.64 -2.17 1.25
N ASN A 185 30.68 -2.32 2.17
CA ASN A 185 30.76 -1.73 3.52
C ASN A 185 31.86 -2.38 4.37
N VAL A 186 32.02 -3.71 4.30
CA VAL A 186 33.10 -4.43 5.02
C VAL A 186 34.47 -4.00 4.49
N LYS A 187 34.63 -3.90 3.16
CA LYS A 187 35.88 -3.44 2.56
C LYS A 187 36.24 -2.03 3.03
N LYS A 188 35.27 -1.11 3.02
CA LYS A 188 35.46 0.27 3.50
C LYS A 188 35.88 0.30 4.99
N ALA A 189 35.23 -0.48 5.84
CA ALA A 189 35.55 -0.55 7.26
C ALA A 189 36.96 -1.11 7.53
N LEU A 190 37.42 -2.10 6.75
CA LEU A 190 38.78 -2.64 6.85
C LEU A 190 39.84 -1.62 6.42
N GLU A 191 39.58 -0.85 5.37
CA GLU A 191 40.48 0.22 4.93
C GLU A 191 40.56 1.37 5.94
N GLU A 192 39.45 1.72 6.59
CA GLU A 192 39.43 2.73 7.66
C GLU A 192 40.21 2.25 8.90
N ARG A 193 40.08 0.98 9.28
CA ARG A 193 40.82 0.40 10.39
C ARG A 193 42.32 0.34 10.12
N ALA A 194 42.73 -0.10 8.93
CA ALA A 194 44.14 -0.13 8.54
C ALA A 194 44.78 1.28 8.54
N LYS A 195 44.02 2.32 8.20
CA LYS A 195 44.48 3.71 8.29
C LYS A 195 44.59 4.21 9.74
N ALA A 196 43.67 3.81 10.61
CA ALA A 196 43.72 4.14 12.03
C ALA A 196 44.93 3.50 12.71
N ASP A 197 45.15 2.20 12.48
CA ASP A 197 46.28 1.46 13.03
C ASP A 197 47.63 2.07 12.55
N ALA A 198 47.73 2.47 11.27
CA ALA A 198 48.92 3.12 10.73
C ALA A 198 49.17 4.56 11.26
N GLN A 199 48.16 5.21 11.83
CA GLN A 199 48.31 6.52 12.48
C GLN A 199 48.72 6.39 13.95
N GLU A 200 48.32 5.32 14.65
CA GLU A 200 48.79 5.02 16.01
C GLU A 200 50.29 4.68 16.06
N ASP A 201 50.82 3.99 15.04
CA ASP A 201 52.25 3.65 14.96
C ASP A 201 53.18 4.87 14.70
N GLN A 202 52.64 6.07 14.49
CA GLN A 202 53.40 7.30 14.25
C GLN A 202 53.44 8.26 15.46
N VAL A 203 52.81 7.89 16.58
CA VAL A 203 52.78 8.66 17.84
C VAL A 203 53.68 8.02 18.88
#